data_AF-A0AAU1BIQ2-F1
#
_entry.id   AF-A0AAU1BIQ2-F1
#
_cell.length_a   1.000
_cell.length_b   1.000
_cell.length_c   1.000
_cell.angle_alpha   90.00
_cell.angle_beta   90.00
_cell.angle_gamma   90.00
#
_symmetry.space_group_name_H-M   'P 1'
#
loop_
_entity.id
_entity.type
_entity.pdbx_description
1 polymer ?
#
loop_
_entity_poly.entity_id
_entity_poly.type
_entity_poly.pdbx_seq_one_letter_code
_entity_poly.pdbx_strand_id
1 'polypeptide(L)'
;MTLNFNEWFIDLVSPGQTRTWDQRVNWVYYNDSGAQTPAQVDAAVNGYYASGTHFVDTVPTKSPANDHDGDGIGDISLLYDYGKGSATGCAQNGSARRTALFSLSGKADRSGGLGGITPLSDSPCETVSPKFVTSGDFNGDGRSDVAAFYDYGSTGSTCSPTNHVAIVEWLADPKGNGTLQSPKTVWESTCWGGGTAFLNSGDFNGDSKSDLALLYDYGAGHVSLLTLNANPNGSGGFGGLVPRWDGTRWGAGTKFMTTGDYNGDGKSDIALFKDYGASGATCAGNAHQAISTLTADPYGTGALHSPATAWESTCWGGGTAFMN
;
A
#
# COMPACT_ATOMS: atom_id res chain seq x y z
N MET A 1 -2.54 -7.42 -18.62
CA MET A 1 -2.18 -8.05 -19.92
C MET A 1 -0.94 -7.34 -20.46
N THR A 2 0.10 -8.05 -20.87
CA THR A 2 1.29 -7.44 -21.51
C THR A 2 1.29 -7.69 -23.02
N LEU A 3 1.14 -6.64 -23.82
CA LEU A 3 1.36 -6.69 -25.27
C LEU A 3 2.84 -6.45 -25.59
N ASN A 4 3.59 -7.53 -25.74
CA ASN A 4 4.99 -7.48 -26.14
C ASN A 4 5.09 -7.36 -27.67
N PHE A 5 5.28 -6.14 -28.18
CA PHE A 5 5.63 -5.93 -29.58
C PHE A 5 7.06 -6.41 -29.82
N ASN A 6 7.22 -7.48 -30.61
CA ASN A 6 8.54 -7.93 -31.03
C ASN A 6 9.06 -7.01 -32.16
N GLU A 7 10.36 -6.71 -32.21
CA GLU A 7 10.97 -5.77 -33.17
C GLU A 7 10.85 -6.19 -34.66
N TRP A 8 10.27 -7.37 -34.92
CA TRP A 8 10.17 -8.00 -36.24
C TRP A 8 9.20 -7.30 -37.22
N PHE A 9 8.54 -6.22 -36.81
CA PHE A 9 7.82 -5.31 -37.73
C PHE A 9 8.74 -4.29 -38.40
N ILE A 10 10.03 -4.25 -38.06
CA ILE A 10 11.05 -3.43 -38.73
C ILE A 10 11.53 -4.16 -40.00
N ASP A 11 11.13 -3.67 -41.17
CA ASP A 11 11.60 -4.18 -42.45
C ASP A 11 13.08 -3.78 -42.66
N LEU A 12 13.99 -4.76 -42.76
CA LEU A 12 15.42 -4.53 -42.92
C LEU A 12 15.76 -4.27 -44.40
N VAL A 13 15.52 -3.03 -44.85
CA VAL A 13 15.96 -2.56 -46.17
C VAL A 13 17.48 -2.59 -46.34
N SER A 14 17.90 -2.84 -47.59
CA SER A 14 19.28 -3.05 -48.04
C SER A 14 20.26 -1.95 -47.63
N PRO A 15 21.57 -2.26 -47.52
CA PRO A 15 22.59 -1.28 -47.15
C PRO A 15 22.58 -0.03 -48.05
N GLY A 16 22.51 1.15 -47.43
CA GLY A 16 22.54 2.44 -48.12
C GLY A 16 21.20 3.19 -48.20
N GLN A 17 20.10 2.60 -47.73
CA GLN A 17 18.80 3.29 -47.56
C GLN A 17 18.66 3.86 -46.13
N THR A 18 17.98 5.00 -45.99
CA THR A 18 17.58 5.53 -44.68
C THR A 18 16.50 4.63 -44.07
N ARG A 19 16.68 4.20 -42.82
CA ARG A 19 15.65 3.41 -42.12
C ARG A 19 14.39 4.25 -41.90
N THR A 20 13.26 3.80 -42.44
CA THR A 20 11.93 4.36 -42.18
C THR A 20 11.16 3.43 -41.24
N TRP A 21 10.65 3.97 -40.14
CA TRP A 21 9.79 3.23 -39.22
C TRP A 21 8.38 3.10 -39.83
N ASP A 22 7.92 1.86 -40.04
CA ASP A 22 6.58 1.53 -40.57
C ASP A 22 5.77 0.80 -39.48
N GLN A 23 5.14 1.58 -38.58
CA GLN A 23 4.28 1.01 -37.53
C GLN A 23 2.95 0.58 -38.15
N ARG A 24 2.84 -0.70 -38.50
CA ARG A 24 1.63 -1.29 -39.11
C ARG A 24 0.46 -1.55 -38.16
N VAL A 25 0.68 -1.40 -36.84
CA VAL A 25 -0.38 -1.56 -35.83
C VAL A 25 -1.03 -0.20 -35.59
N ASN A 26 -2.24 -0.04 -36.12
CA ASN A 26 -3.03 1.19 -36.05
C ASN A 26 -3.72 1.34 -34.69
N TRP A 27 -4.40 0.29 -34.22
CA TRP A 27 -5.06 0.23 -32.90
C TRP A 27 -4.93 -1.15 -32.29
N VAL A 28 -4.96 -1.20 -30.96
CA VAL A 28 -5.26 -2.39 -30.16
C VAL A 28 -6.48 -2.04 -29.32
N TYR A 29 -7.54 -2.84 -29.41
CA TYR A 29 -8.78 -2.64 -28.66
C TYR A 29 -8.98 -3.83 -27.72
N TYR A 30 -9.15 -3.53 -26.44
CA TYR A 30 -9.44 -4.49 -25.38
C TYR A 30 -10.73 -4.07 -24.66
N ASN A 31 -11.56 -5.06 -24.31
CA ASN A 31 -12.78 -4.85 -23.55
C ASN A 31 -13.01 -6.09 -22.66
N ASP A 32 -13.11 -5.86 -21.37
CA ASP A 32 -13.31 -6.89 -20.33
C ASP A 32 -14.78 -7.27 -20.12
N SER A 33 -15.72 -6.37 -20.44
CA SER A 33 -17.17 -6.54 -20.25
C SER A 33 -17.82 -7.58 -21.17
N GLY A 34 -17.06 -8.18 -22.10
CA GLY A 34 -17.46 -9.38 -22.85
C GLY A 34 -16.97 -9.43 -24.29
N ALA A 35 -17.19 -10.58 -24.94
CA ALA A 35 -16.81 -10.78 -26.34
C ALA A 35 -17.66 -9.91 -27.28
N GLN A 36 -17.00 -9.04 -28.05
CA GLN A 36 -17.64 -8.21 -29.07
C GLN A 36 -17.48 -8.82 -30.47
N THR A 37 -18.47 -8.58 -31.33
CA THR A 37 -18.36 -8.87 -32.77
C THR A 37 -17.43 -7.86 -33.45
N PRO A 38 -16.80 -8.21 -34.60
CA PRO A 38 -15.95 -7.27 -35.34
C PRO A 38 -16.64 -5.93 -35.63
N ALA A 39 -17.91 -5.93 -36.00
CA ALA A 39 -18.68 -4.71 -36.27
C ALA A 39 -18.87 -3.81 -35.02
N GLN A 40 -18.92 -4.38 -33.81
CA GLN A 40 -18.97 -3.61 -32.57
C GLN A 40 -17.61 -3.00 -32.22
N VAL A 41 -16.52 -3.74 -32.46
CA VAL A 41 -15.14 -3.24 -32.32
C VAL A 41 -14.90 -2.10 -33.32
N ASP A 42 -15.24 -2.28 -34.59
CA ASP A 42 -15.13 -1.25 -35.62
C ASP A 42 -15.95 0.00 -35.26
N ALA A 43 -17.17 -0.17 -34.73
CA ALA A 43 -17.99 0.96 -34.29
C ALA A 43 -17.36 1.73 -33.13
N ALA A 44 -16.79 1.03 -32.13
CA ALA A 44 -16.09 1.65 -31.01
C ALA A 44 -14.83 2.41 -31.47
N VAL A 45 -13.97 1.77 -32.29
CA VAL A 45 -12.75 2.37 -32.84
C VAL A 45 -13.08 3.60 -33.71
N ASN A 46 -14.09 3.52 -34.58
CA ASN A 46 -14.54 4.68 -35.36
C ASN A 46 -15.12 5.80 -34.49
N GLY A 47 -15.72 5.47 -33.34
CA GLY A 47 -16.13 6.45 -32.32
C GLY A 47 -14.94 7.25 -31.78
N TYR A 48 -13.86 6.58 -31.39
CA TYR A 48 -12.62 7.24 -30.94
C TYR A 48 -11.97 8.10 -32.03
N TYR A 49 -11.98 7.66 -33.29
CA TYR A 49 -11.55 8.50 -34.41
C TYR A 49 -12.39 9.77 -34.55
N ALA A 50 -13.72 9.65 -34.47
CA ALA A 50 -14.63 10.80 -34.59
C ALA A 50 -14.47 11.81 -33.44
N SER A 51 -14.03 11.38 -32.26
CA SER A 51 -13.69 12.26 -31.13
C SER A 51 -12.26 12.82 -31.18
N GLY A 52 -11.46 12.48 -32.20
CA GLY A 52 -10.04 12.89 -32.29
C GLY A 52 -9.13 12.20 -31.26
N THR A 53 -9.57 11.08 -30.72
CA THR A 53 -8.85 10.32 -29.70
C THR A 53 -7.83 9.40 -30.37
N HIS A 54 -6.53 9.67 -30.20
CA HIS A 54 -5.46 8.90 -30.83
C HIS A 54 -4.85 7.81 -29.94
N PHE A 55 -5.09 7.88 -28.62
CA PHE A 55 -4.63 6.91 -27.63
C PHE A 55 -5.56 6.98 -26.41
N VAL A 56 -5.93 5.83 -25.88
CA VAL A 56 -6.51 5.66 -24.54
C VAL A 56 -5.88 4.41 -23.96
N ASP A 57 -5.26 4.51 -22.79
CA ASP A 57 -4.94 3.32 -22.00
C ASP A 57 -6.13 3.04 -21.09
N THR A 58 -6.83 1.94 -21.35
CA THR A 58 -7.90 1.42 -20.49
C THR A 58 -7.49 0.10 -19.82
N VAL A 59 -6.22 -0.30 -19.93
CA VAL A 59 -5.69 -1.31 -19.02
C VAL A 59 -5.72 -0.67 -17.63
N PRO A 60 -6.33 -1.31 -16.61
CA PRO A 60 -6.26 -0.78 -15.27
C PRO A 60 -4.79 -0.65 -14.86
N THR A 61 -4.28 0.57 -14.81
CA THR A 61 -3.18 0.87 -13.91
C THR A 61 -3.65 0.46 -12.53
N LYS A 62 -2.88 -0.35 -11.81
CA LYS A 62 -3.09 -0.58 -10.37
C LYS A 62 -3.33 0.79 -9.74
N SER A 63 -4.51 1.00 -9.13
CA SER A 63 -4.95 2.35 -8.70
C SER A 63 -3.79 3.02 -7.97
N PRO A 64 -3.47 4.29 -8.29
CA PRO A 64 -2.34 4.95 -7.68
C PRO A 64 -2.47 4.90 -6.15
N ALA A 65 -1.35 4.69 -5.46
CA ALA A 65 -1.38 4.53 -4.02
C ALA A 65 -1.94 5.81 -3.37
N ASN A 66 -3.10 5.69 -2.70
CA ASN A 66 -4.02 6.78 -2.34
C ASN A 66 -4.76 7.34 -3.58
N ASP A 67 -5.97 6.85 -3.82
CA ASP A 67 -6.95 7.37 -4.79
C ASP A 67 -8.33 7.26 -4.12
N HIS A 68 -8.81 8.32 -3.45
CA HIS A 68 -10.00 8.24 -2.59
C HIS A 68 -11.31 8.51 -3.35
N ASP A 69 -11.26 9.11 -4.54
CA ASP A 69 -12.43 9.33 -5.38
C ASP A 69 -12.61 8.30 -6.50
N GLY A 70 -11.53 7.62 -6.90
CA GLY A 70 -11.52 6.57 -7.92
C GLY A 70 -11.35 7.12 -9.34
N ASP A 71 -10.83 8.35 -9.51
CA ASP A 71 -10.61 8.96 -10.83
C ASP A 71 -9.31 8.50 -11.53
N GLY A 72 -8.49 7.69 -10.85
CA GLY A 72 -7.21 7.19 -11.34
C GLY A 72 -6.05 8.17 -11.19
N ILE A 73 -6.18 9.18 -10.32
CA ILE A 73 -5.14 10.15 -9.95
C ILE A 73 -4.82 9.98 -8.45
N GLY A 74 -3.56 10.23 -8.09
CA GLY A 74 -3.12 10.14 -6.70
C GLY A 74 -3.59 11.31 -5.84
N ASP A 75 -4.19 10.96 -4.69
CA ASP A 75 -4.65 11.82 -3.63
C ASP A 75 -3.63 11.92 -2.48
N ILE A 76 -3.83 12.87 -1.56
CA ILE A 76 -3.03 13.00 -0.33
C ILE A 76 -3.95 13.02 0.90
N SER A 77 -3.77 12.02 1.76
CA SER A 77 -4.35 12.00 3.11
C SER A 77 -3.42 12.63 4.16
N LEU A 78 -3.94 13.54 4.98
CA LEU A 78 -3.24 14.16 6.11
C LEU A 78 -3.97 13.86 7.43
N LEU A 79 -3.28 13.23 8.39
CA LEU A 79 -3.81 13.02 9.73
C LEU A 79 -3.25 14.07 10.72
N TYR A 80 -4.14 14.77 11.40
CA TYR A 80 -3.82 15.86 12.33
C TYR A 80 -4.32 15.57 13.74
N ASP A 81 -3.42 15.43 14.70
CA ASP A 81 -3.75 15.32 16.13
C ASP A 81 -4.02 16.71 16.72
N TYR A 82 -5.25 16.96 17.19
CA TYR A 82 -5.62 18.23 17.83
C TYR A 82 -4.85 18.47 19.14
N GLY A 83 -4.23 17.45 19.73
CA GLY A 83 -3.52 17.50 21.00
C GLY A 83 -4.30 16.94 22.18
N LYS A 84 -3.65 16.95 23.35
CA LYS A 84 -4.26 16.50 24.61
C LYS A 84 -5.20 17.55 25.18
N GLY A 85 -6.46 17.18 25.41
CA GLY A 85 -7.46 18.04 26.06
C GLY A 85 -8.17 19.06 25.16
N SER A 86 -7.89 19.08 23.86
CA SER A 86 -8.50 19.98 22.86
C SER A 86 -9.72 19.38 22.14
N ALA A 87 -10.07 18.12 22.43
CA ALA A 87 -11.14 17.39 21.75
C ALA A 87 -12.56 17.79 22.21
N THR A 88 -13.10 18.87 21.64
CA THR A 88 -14.41 19.47 21.97
C THR A 88 -15.58 18.49 21.87
N GLY A 89 -16.04 17.95 23.01
CA GLY A 89 -17.12 16.96 23.09
C GLY A 89 -16.72 15.59 23.62
N CYS A 90 -15.47 15.40 24.06
CA CYS A 90 -15.03 14.13 24.66
C CYS A 90 -15.06 14.15 26.18
N ALA A 91 -15.81 13.22 26.76
CA ALA A 91 -16.01 13.10 28.21
C ALA A 91 -14.89 12.32 28.92
N GLN A 92 -13.64 12.79 28.85
CA GLN A 92 -12.48 12.15 29.52
C GLN A 92 -11.46 13.17 30.06
N ASN A 93 -11.73 13.66 31.27
CA ASN A 93 -10.80 14.21 32.28
C ASN A 93 -9.44 14.80 31.78
N GLY A 94 -9.49 15.70 30.80
CA GLY A 94 -8.30 16.35 30.21
C GLY A 94 -7.29 15.43 29.52
N SER A 95 -7.63 14.16 29.23
CA SER A 95 -6.69 13.18 28.67
C SER A 95 -7.06 12.57 27.33
N ALA A 96 -8.29 12.76 26.85
CA ALA A 96 -8.62 12.42 25.47
C ALA A 96 -8.00 13.40 24.46
N ARG A 97 -7.82 12.87 23.25
CA ARG A 97 -7.34 13.50 22.02
C ARG A 97 -8.32 13.16 20.90
N ARG A 98 -8.20 13.84 19.78
CA ARG A 98 -8.83 13.45 18.53
C ARG A 98 -7.83 13.64 17.40
N THR A 99 -7.94 12.83 16.37
CA THR A 99 -7.24 13.05 15.10
C THR A 99 -8.26 13.36 14.02
N ALA A 100 -8.08 14.45 13.28
CA ALA A 100 -8.83 14.73 12.06
C ALA A 100 -8.07 14.23 10.85
N LEU A 101 -8.80 13.65 9.89
CA LEU A 101 -8.28 13.24 8.59
C LEU A 101 -8.75 14.25 7.53
N PHE A 102 -7.83 14.66 6.66
CA PHE A 102 -8.09 15.58 5.54
C PHE A 102 -7.62 14.93 4.24
N SER A 103 -8.44 14.99 3.18
CA SER A 103 -8.00 14.63 1.83
C SER A 103 -7.72 15.90 1.02
N LEU A 104 -6.72 15.80 0.16
CA LEU A 104 -6.45 16.71 -0.95
C LEU A 104 -6.41 15.87 -2.21
N SER A 105 -7.51 15.84 -2.96
CA SER A 105 -7.56 15.02 -4.16
C SER A 105 -6.72 15.57 -5.31
N GLY A 106 -6.30 14.68 -6.21
CA GLY A 106 -5.80 15.06 -7.52
C GLY A 106 -6.81 15.92 -8.26
N LYS A 107 -6.36 16.77 -9.20
CA LYS A 107 -7.31 17.41 -10.12
C LYS A 107 -7.62 16.48 -11.29
N ALA A 108 -8.88 16.06 -11.39
CA ALA A 108 -9.43 15.32 -12.52
C ALA A 108 -9.14 15.91 -13.91
N ASP A 109 -8.93 17.23 -14.02
CA ASP A 109 -8.54 17.89 -15.29
C ASP A 109 -7.09 17.64 -15.73
N ARG A 110 -6.28 16.98 -14.89
CA ARG A 110 -4.84 16.69 -15.07
C ARG A 110 -3.99 17.95 -15.36
N SER A 111 -4.48 19.14 -15.01
CA SER A 111 -3.75 20.43 -15.14
C SER A 111 -2.59 20.56 -14.15
N GLY A 112 -2.53 19.68 -13.15
CA GLY A 112 -1.55 19.68 -12.08
C GLY A 112 -1.98 20.45 -10.84
N GLY A 113 -1.42 20.03 -9.71
CA GLY A 113 -1.80 20.50 -8.37
C GLY A 113 -3.00 19.73 -7.79
N LEU A 114 -3.38 20.12 -6.59
CA LEU A 114 -4.40 19.46 -5.78
C LEU A 114 -5.72 20.25 -5.80
N GLY A 115 -6.80 19.58 -5.43
CA GLY A 115 -8.08 20.18 -5.07
C GLY A 115 -8.02 20.97 -3.75
N GLY A 116 -9.18 21.47 -3.32
CA GLY A 116 -9.31 22.10 -2.01
C GLY A 116 -9.20 21.09 -0.86
N ILE A 117 -8.60 21.49 0.26
CA ILE A 117 -8.59 20.69 1.48
C ILE A 117 -10.03 20.45 1.94
N THR A 118 -10.46 19.19 1.94
CA THR A 118 -11.78 18.81 2.47
C THR A 118 -11.59 18.14 3.84
N PRO A 119 -12.12 18.71 4.94
CA PRO A 119 -12.12 18.04 6.24
C PRO A 119 -13.06 16.82 6.16
N LEU A 120 -12.54 15.63 6.43
CA LEU A 120 -13.26 14.37 6.19
C LEU A 120 -14.05 13.96 7.43
N SER A 121 -13.33 13.69 8.53
CA SER A 121 -13.91 13.36 9.81
C SER A 121 -12.88 13.56 10.94
N ASP A 122 -13.39 13.68 12.15
CA ASP A 122 -12.65 13.34 13.36
C ASP A 122 -12.66 11.81 13.58
N SER A 123 -11.63 11.28 14.23
CA SER A 123 -11.60 9.93 14.84
C SER A 123 -12.61 9.80 15.99
N PRO A 124 -12.86 8.57 16.49
CA PRO A 124 -13.35 8.39 17.86
C PRO A 124 -12.36 9.01 18.86
N CYS A 125 -12.76 9.11 20.13
CA CYS A 125 -12.00 9.89 21.08
C CYS A 125 -10.99 9.06 21.88
N GLU A 126 -9.74 9.14 21.45
CA GLU A 126 -8.65 8.27 21.89
C GLU A 126 -7.79 8.91 22.99
N THR A 127 -7.08 8.08 23.75
CA THR A 127 -6.16 8.54 24.80
C THR A 127 -4.71 8.69 24.32
N VAL A 128 -4.40 8.19 23.11
CA VAL A 128 -3.09 8.25 22.47
C VAL A 128 -3.20 8.80 21.05
N SER A 129 -2.06 9.24 20.49
CA SER A 129 -1.92 9.52 19.06
C SER A 129 -1.64 8.22 18.32
N PRO A 130 -2.07 8.04 17.05
CA PRO A 130 -1.77 6.83 16.30
C PRO A 130 -0.27 6.72 16.01
N LYS A 131 0.24 5.50 16.06
CA LYS A 131 1.65 5.15 15.87
C LYS A 131 2.00 4.98 14.39
N PHE A 132 1.04 4.47 13.60
CA PHE A 132 1.16 4.29 12.16
C PHE A 132 -0.15 4.66 11.46
N VAL A 133 -0.05 5.09 10.20
CA VAL A 133 -1.18 5.33 9.29
C VAL A 133 -0.80 4.73 7.94
N THR A 134 -1.74 4.07 7.28
CA THR A 134 -1.54 3.47 5.95
C THR A 134 -2.83 3.51 5.13
N SER A 135 -2.70 3.27 3.83
CA SER A 135 -3.75 3.48 2.83
C SER A 135 -3.87 2.28 1.90
N GLY A 136 -5.08 1.91 1.50
CA GLY A 136 -5.30 0.84 0.54
C GLY A 136 -6.78 0.55 0.38
N ASP A 137 -7.17 -0.10 -0.71
CA ASP A 137 -8.56 -0.53 -0.92
C ASP A 137 -8.89 -1.71 0.00
N PHE A 138 -9.34 -1.45 1.24
CA PHE A 138 -9.59 -2.48 2.25
C PHE A 138 -10.95 -3.17 2.04
N ASN A 139 -11.86 -2.54 1.28
CA ASN A 139 -13.20 -3.05 1.04
C ASN A 139 -13.40 -3.67 -0.37
N GLY A 140 -12.54 -3.36 -1.34
CA GLY A 140 -12.54 -3.90 -2.70
C GLY A 140 -13.41 -3.11 -3.68
N ASP A 141 -13.62 -1.80 -3.45
CA ASP A 141 -14.47 -0.94 -4.29
C ASP A 141 -13.73 -0.10 -5.33
N GLY A 142 -12.40 -0.27 -5.42
CA GLY A 142 -11.50 0.40 -6.35
C GLY A 142 -10.92 1.72 -5.83
N ARG A 143 -11.40 2.23 -4.69
CA ARG A 143 -10.86 3.43 -4.02
C ARG A 143 -9.96 3.04 -2.87
N SER A 144 -9.03 3.91 -2.53
CA SER A 144 -8.22 3.78 -1.33
C SER A 144 -9.01 4.18 -0.09
N ASP A 145 -8.98 3.33 0.92
CA ASP A 145 -9.39 3.61 2.28
C ASP A 145 -8.17 4.02 3.13
N VAL A 146 -8.38 4.41 4.39
CA VAL A 146 -7.31 4.77 5.34
C VAL A 146 -7.46 3.99 6.65
N ALA A 147 -6.35 3.43 7.14
CA ALA A 147 -6.27 2.73 8.42
C ALA A 147 -5.20 3.38 9.32
N ALA A 148 -5.56 3.65 10.57
CA ALA A 148 -4.63 4.13 11.59
C ALA A 148 -4.52 3.14 12.75
N PHE A 149 -3.28 2.84 13.16
CA PHE A 149 -2.98 1.94 14.26
C PHE A 149 -2.64 2.73 15.52
N TYR A 150 -3.38 2.47 16.59
CA TYR A 150 -3.23 3.11 17.89
C TYR A 150 -2.61 2.13 18.89
N ASP A 151 -1.58 2.61 19.58
CA ASP A 151 -0.85 1.86 20.60
C ASP A 151 -1.12 2.47 21.97
N TYR A 152 -2.06 1.89 22.73
CA TYR A 152 -2.50 2.41 24.02
C TYR A 152 -1.60 1.95 25.18
N GLY A 153 -0.47 1.31 24.89
CA GLY A 153 0.22 0.42 25.83
C GLY A 153 1.23 1.03 26.79
N SER A 154 1.20 0.56 28.04
CA SER A 154 2.24 0.72 29.08
C SER A 154 1.82 -0.05 30.36
N THR A 155 2.47 -1.12 30.82
CA THR A 155 3.58 -1.95 30.28
C THR A 155 3.33 -3.43 30.62
N GLY A 156 4.11 -4.35 30.04
CA GLY A 156 4.14 -5.77 30.41
C GLY A 156 3.47 -6.70 29.39
N SER A 157 4.00 -7.93 29.26
CA SER A 157 3.58 -8.94 28.27
C SER A 157 2.22 -9.61 28.55
N THR A 158 1.40 -9.01 29.41
CA THR A 158 0.15 -9.59 29.92
C THR A 158 -1.04 -8.97 29.23
N CYS A 159 -2.00 -9.81 28.81
CA CYS A 159 -3.27 -9.35 28.27
C CYS A 159 -3.98 -8.40 29.27
N SER A 160 -4.34 -7.20 28.84
CA SER A 160 -5.09 -6.25 29.66
C SER A 160 -6.02 -5.37 28.79
N PRO A 161 -7.25 -5.08 29.24
CA PRO A 161 -8.08 -4.04 28.62
C PRO A 161 -7.40 -2.66 28.54
N THR A 162 -6.43 -2.40 29.42
CA THR A 162 -5.67 -1.12 29.45
C THR A 162 -4.36 -1.16 28.67
N ASN A 163 -3.96 -2.32 28.14
CA ASN A 163 -2.73 -2.50 27.36
C ASN A 163 -3.12 -3.22 26.07
N HIS A 164 -3.77 -2.47 25.18
CA HIS A 164 -4.32 -2.97 23.93
C HIS A 164 -3.86 -2.10 22.77
N VAL A 165 -4.07 -2.61 21.56
CA VAL A 165 -3.93 -1.86 20.32
C VAL A 165 -5.19 -1.98 19.50
N ALA A 166 -5.44 -0.97 18.66
CA ALA A 166 -6.60 -0.92 17.80
C ALA A 166 -6.24 -0.45 16.40
N ILE A 167 -7.03 -0.88 15.41
CA ILE A 167 -7.04 -0.32 14.06
C ILE A 167 -8.38 0.38 13.86
N VAL A 168 -8.30 1.67 13.55
CA VAL A 168 -9.45 2.49 13.14
C VAL A 168 -9.37 2.68 11.63
N GLU A 169 -10.47 2.41 10.95
CA GLU A 169 -10.61 2.46 9.50
C GLU A 169 -11.58 3.56 9.08
N TRP A 170 -11.22 4.26 8.01
CA TRP A 170 -12.03 5.21 7.26
C TRP A 170 -12.15 4.69 5.83
N LEU A 171 -13.34 4.17 5.48
CA LEU A 171 -13.63 3.78 4.10
C LEU A 171 -13.88 5.01 3.22
N ALA A 172 -13.59 4.93 1.93
CA ALA A 172 -14.01 5.93 0.95
C ALA A 172 -15.55 6.09 0.93
N ASP A 173 -16.04 7.30 0.63
CA ASP A 173 -17.46 7.52 0.34
C ASP A 173 -17.80 6.82 -0.99
N PRO A 174 -18.78 5.87 -1.02
CA PRO A 174 -19.15 5.15 -2.24
C PRO A 174 -19.66 6.02 -3.39
N LYS A 175 -19.81 7.34 -3.16
CA LYS A 175 -20.10 8.33 -4.20
C LYS A 175 -18.88 8.72 -5.06
N GLY A 176 -17.66 8.37 -4.67
CA GLY A 176 -16.44 8.76 -5.40
C GLY A 176 -16.26 10.28 -5.46
N ASN A 177 -16.20 10.93 -4.30
CA ASN A 177 -16.17 12.40 -4.16
C ASN A 177 -14.95 12.91 -3.35
N GLY A 178 -13.95 12.06 -3.14
CA GLY A 178 -12.72 12.36 -2.38
C GLY A 178 -12.94 12.44 -0.87
N THR A 179 -14.15 12.11 -0.39
CA THR A 179 -14.46 12.08 1.04
C THR A 179 -14.42 10.67 1.63
N LEU A 180 -14.23 10.56 2.95
CA LEU A 180 -14.23 9.30 3.68
C LEU A 180 -15.45 9.22 4.61
N GLN A 181 -15.91 8.00 4.87
CA GLN A 181 -16.97 7.68 5.82
C GLN A 181 -16.55 7.96 7.27
N SER A 182 -17.54 7.98 8.17
CA SER A 182 -17.27 8.03 9.61
C SER A 182 -16.45 6.80 10.07
N PRO A 183 -15.39 7.01 10.86
CA PRO A 183 -14.47 5.95 11.23
C PRO A 183 -15.09 4.90 12.13
N LYS A 184 -14.53 3.69 12.04
CA LYS A 184 -14.90 2.55 12.89
C LYS A 184 -13.63 1.92 13.43
N THR A 185 -13.64 1.55 14.71
CA THR A 185 -12.66 0.59 15.21
C THR A 185 -13.02 -0.77 14.64
N VAL A 186 -12.18 -1.29 13.75
CA VAL A 186 -12.46 -2.52 12.98
C VAL A 186 -11.71 -3.74 13.51
N TRP A 187 -10.66 -3.53 14.29
CA TRP A 187 -9.88 -4.59 14.91
C TRP A 187 -9.24 -4.09 16.21
N GLU A 188 -9.21 -4.95 17.23
CA GLU A 188 -8.56 -4.70 18.51
C GLU A 188 -7.84 -5.96 19.01
N SER A 189 -6.76 -5.78 19.78
CA SER A 189 -6.15 -6.85 20.56
C SER A 189 -5.66 -6.34 21.91
N THR A 190 -6.14 -6.98 22.98
CA THR A 190 -5.74 -6.71 24.38
C THR A 190 -4.52 -7.52 24.83
N CYS A 191 -3.95 -8.36 23.95
CA CYS A 191 -2.85 -9.29 24.27
C CYS A 191 -1.56 -9.01 23.48
N TRP A 192 -1.51 -7.92 22.70
CA TRP A 192 -0.51 -7.71 21.66
C TRP A 192 -0.29 -6.21 21.38
N GLY A 193 0.80 -5.87 20.70
CA GLY A 193 0.89 -4.63 19.89
C GLY A 193 1.92 -3.57 20.31
N GLY A 194 2.36 -3.53 21.57
CA GLY A 194 3.39 -2.55 21.99
C GLY A 194 4.72 -2.70 21.24
N GLY A 195 5.09 -3.94 20.88
CA GLY A 195 6.25 -4.27 20.05
C GLY A 195 6.05 -4.12 18.53
N THR A 196 4.91 -3.64 18.04
CA THR A 196 4.71 -3.42 16.59
C THR A 196 5.63 -2.31 16.12
N ALA A 197 6.58 -2.66 15.25
CA ALA A 197 7.65 -1.79 14.75
C ALA A 197 7.30 -1.17 13.39
N PHE A 198 6.54 -1.88 12.55
CA PHE A 198 6.08 -1.40 11.24
C PHE A 198 4.64 -1.86 10.95
N LEU A 199 3.94 -1.09 10.14
CA LEU A 199 2.63 -1.38 9.57
C LEU A 199 2.62 -0.91 8.12
N ASN A 200 2.28 -1.80 7.18
CA ASN A 200 2.09 -1.48 5.78
C ASN A 200 0.83 -2.17 5.24
N SER A 201 0.21 -1.60 4.22
CA SER A 201 -0.88 -2.22 3.46
C SER A 201 -0.39 -2.92 2.19
N GLY A 202 -1.18 -3.85 1.66
CA GLY A 202 -0.98 -4.47 0.36
C GLY A 202 -1.85 -5.72 0.19
N ASP A 203 -2.24 -6.04 -1.04
CA ASP A 203 -2.95 -7.30 -1.34
C ASP A 203 -1.97 -8.49 -1.29
N PHE A 204 -1.77 -9.10 -0.11
CA PHE A 204 -0.87 -10.25 0.04
C PHE A 204 -1.52 -11.57 -0.42
N ASN A 205 -2.84 -11.61 -0.55
CA ASN A 205 -3.60 -12.84 -0.78
C ASN A 205 -4.18 -12.98 -2.20
N GLY A 206 -4.20 -11.90 -2.99
CA GLY A 206 -4.66 -11.89 -4.37
C GLY A 206 -6.18 -11.76 -4.55
N ASP A 207 -6.95 -11.40 -3.51
CA ASP A 207 -8.40 -11.17 -3.61
C ASP A 207 -8.77 -9.73 -4.01
N SER A 208 -7.78 -8.96 -4.50
CA SER A 208 -7.91 -7.56 -4.94
C SER A 208 -8.32 -6.59 -3.83
N LYS A 209 -8.19 -6.98 -2.56
CA LYS A 209 -8.26 -6.08 -1.40
C LYS A 209 -6.89 -5.91 -0.80
N SER A 210 -6.64 -4.74 -0.25
CA SER A 210 -5.47 -4.48 0.57
C SER A 210 -5.65 -5.20 1.92
N ASP A 211 -4.73 -6.07 2.27
CA ASP A 211 -4.55 -6.57 3.62
C ASP A 211 -3.65 -5.58 4.41
N LEU A 212 -3.44 -5.84 5.70
CA LEU A 212 -2.40 -5.19 6.50
C LEU A 212 -1.32 -6.18 6.92
N ALA A 213 -0.06 -5.76 6.86
CA ALA A 213 1.10 -6.49 7.36
C ALA A 213 1.77 -5.74 8.50
N LEU A 214 2.11 -6.46 9.57
CA LEU A 214 2.60 -5.93 10.83
C LEU A 214 3.89 -6.66 11.22
N LEU A 215 5.00 -5.94 11.31
CA LEU A 215 6.24 -6.51 11.85
C LEU A 215 6.32 -6.23 13.34
N TYR A 216 6.35 -7.28 14.14
CA TYR A 216 6.43 -7.23 15.60
C TYR A 216 7.84 -7.56 16.07
N ASP A 217 8.44 -6.71 16.90
CA ASP A 217 9.72 -6.95 17.58
C ASP A 217 9.48 -7.42 19.02
N TYR A 218 9.88 -8.66 19.31
CA TYR A 218 9.89 -9.25 20.65
C TYR A 218 11.13 -8.86 21.46
N GLY A 219 12.07 -8.11 20.86
CA GLY A 219 13.37 -7.79 21.41
C GLY A 219 14.40 -8.89 21.18
N ALA A 220 15.65 -8.62 21.57
CA ALA A 220 16.79 -9.53 21.43
C ALA A 220 17.05 -10.07 20.01
N GLY A 221 16.52 -9.40 18.97
CA GLY A 221 16.62 -9.83 17.58
C GLY A 221 15.58 -10.87 17.16
N HIS A 222 14.53 -11.10 17.95
CA HIS A 222 13.36 -11.89 17.56
C HIS A 222 12.29 -10.98 16.98
N VAL A 223 11.97 -11.14 15.69
CA VAL A 223 10.81 -10.51 15.05
C VAL A 223 9.85 -11.56 14.50
N SER A 224 8.58 -11.21 14.37
CA SER A 224 7.62 -11.96 13.56
C SER A 224 6.87 -11.01 12.63
N LEU A 225 6.54 -11.49 11.43
CA LEU A 225 5.68 -10.82 10.48
C LEU A 225 4.31 -11.49 10.52
N LEU A 226 3.28 -10.68 10.74
CA LEU A 226 1.89 -11.10 10.80
C LEU A 226 1.07 -10.33 9.75
N THR A 227 -0.01 -10.93 9.27
CA THR A 227 -1.02 -10.20 8.48
C THR A 227 -2.37 -10.17 9.17
N LEU A 228 -3.15 -9.15 8.81
CA LEU A 228 -4.57 -9.02 9.04
C LEU A 228 -5.23 -8.95 7.66
N ASN A 229 -5.90 -10.02 7.27
CA ASN A 229 -6.56 -10.07 5.98
C ASN A 229 -7.83 -9.21 5.97
N ALA A 230 -8.11 -8.53 4.86
CA ALA A 230 -9.35 -7.79 4.65
C ALA A 230 -10.57 -8.71 4.77
N ASN A 231 -11.72 -8.14 5.14
CA ASN A 231 -12.95 -8.92 5.24
C ASN A 231 -13.44 -9.34 3.84
N PRO A 232 -13.55 -10.64 3.52
CA PRO A 232 -13.84 -11.11 2.16
C PRO A 232 -15.23 -10.73 1.64
N ASN A 233 -16.11 -10.19 2.50
CA ASN A 233 -17.42 -9.67 2.12
C ASN A 233 -17.40 -8.20 1.61
N GLY A 234 -16.25 -7.51 1.68
CA GLY A 234 -16.13 -6.10 1.31
C GLY A 234 -16.86 -5.11 2.22
N SER A 235 -17.16 -5.46 3.49
CA SER A 235 -17.82 -4.54 4.43
C SER A 235 -16.89 -3.54 5.13
N GLY A 236 -15.61 -3.53 4.76
CA GLY A 236 -14.51 -2.98 5.56
C GLY A 236 -14.13 -3.88 6.74
N GLY A 237 -13.00 -3.54 7.35
CA GLY A 237 -12.40 -4.22 8.49
C GLY A 237 -11.63 -5.50 8.17
N PHE A 238 -11.04 -6.09 9.22
CA PHE A 238 -10.04 -7.14 9.09
C PHE A 238 -10.37 -8.40 9.91
N GLY A 239 -9.82 -9.53 9.48
CA GLY A 239 -9.90 -10.82 10.16
C GLY A 239 -9.01 -10.94 11.40
N GLY A 240 -8.67 -12.18 11.76
CA GLY A 240 -7.73 -12.46 12.86
C GLY A 240 -6.26 -12.29 12.44
N LEU A 241 -5.37 -12.03 13.40
CA LEU A 241 -3.92 -12.01 13.16
C LEU A 241 -3.43 -13.39 12.73
N VAL A 242 -2.74 -13.45 11.58
CA VAL A 242 -2.11 -14.67 11.07
C VAL A 242 -0.59 -14.48 11.04
N PRO A 243 0.20 -15.22 11.84
CA PRO A 243 1.65 -15.23 11.71
C PRO A 243 2.05 -15.81 10.34
N ARG A 244 2.81 -15.04 9.56
CA ARG A 244 3.30 -15.45 8.23
C ARG A 244 4.76 -15.85 8.25
N TRP A 245 5.57 -15.22 9.09
CA TRP A 245 6.98 -15.58 9.27
C TRP A 245 7.47 -15.28 10.70
N ASP A 246 8.41 -16.08 11.20
CA ASP A 246 9.02 -15.93 12.52
C ASP A 246 10.56 -16.00 12.42
N GLY A 247 11.22 -15.01 13.00
CA GLY A 247 12.64 -14.75 12.87
C GLY A 247 13.33 -14.59 14.22
N THR A 248 13.39 -15.66 15.01
CA THR A 248 13.94 -15.71 16.39
C THR A 248 15.32 -15.08 16.61
N ARG A 249 16.15 -14.95 15.57
CA ARG A 249 17.46 -14.28 15.61
C ARG A 249 17.73 -13.42 14.37
N TRP A 250 16.66 -12.95 13.71
CA TRP A 250 16.76 -12.24 12.44
C TRP A 250 16.54 -10.73 12.60
N GLY A 251 15.73 -10.27 13.54
CA GLY A 251 15.25 -8.88 13.64
C GLY A 251 16.30 -7.82 13.92
N ALA A 252 17.47 -8.21 14.45
CA ALA A 252 18.53 -7.25 14.77
C ALA A 252 18.99 -6.48 13.53
N GLY A 253 18.86 -5.15 13.58
CA GLY A 253 19.25 -4.22 12.52
C GLY A 253 18.15 -3.89 11.49
N THR A 254 16.93 -4.44 11.61
CA THR A 254 15.82 -4.05 10.72
C THR A 254 15.47 -2.57 10.94
N LYS A 255 15.52 -1.77 9.87
CA LYS A 255 15.28 -0.30 9.91
C LYS A 255 14.05 0.14 9.13
N PHE A 256 13.72 -0.52 8.02
CA PHE A 256 12.59 -0.15 7.18
C PHE A 256 11.85 -1.40 6.67
N MET A 257 10.56 -1.21 6.40
CA MET A 257 9.68 -2.18 5.77
C MET A 257 8.86 -1.46 4.69
N THR A 258 8.81 -2.03 3.50
CA THR A 258 8.01 -1.55 2.37
C THR A 258 7.20 -2.68 1.77
N THR A 259 6.13 -2.32 1.05
CA THR A 259 5.24 -3.25 0.35
C THR A 259 5.15 -2.88 -1.12
N GLY A 260 5.04 -3.88 -1.98
CA GLY A 260 4.96 -3.68 -3.43
C GLY A 260 5.01 -5.01 -4.17
N ASP A 261 4.53 -5.04 -5.41
CA ASP A 261 4.67 -6.23 -6.26
C ASP A 261 6.13 -6.29 -6.77
N TYR A 262 6.99 -7.04 -6.09
CA TYR A 262 8.43 -7.11 -6.39
C TYR A 262 8.80 -8.28 -7.30
N ASN A 263 7.86 -9.21 -7.53
CA ASN A 263 8.06 -10.39 -8.38
C ASN A 263 7.23 -10.36 -9.69
N GLY A 264 6.22 -9.50 -9.79
CA GLY A 264 5.36 -9.31 -10.95
C GLY A 264 4.16 -10.25 -11.04
N ASP A 265 3.76 -10.92 -9.95
CA ASP A 265 2.65 -11.88 -9.94
C ASP A 265 1.27 -11.27 -9.65
N GLY A 266 1.21 -9.96 -9.43
CA GLY A 266 -0.01 -9.20 -9.16
C GLY A 266 -0.34 -9.03 -7.67
N LYS A 267 0.26 -9.82 -6.78
CA LYS A 267 0.13 -9.65 -5.33
C LYS A 267 1.16 -8.66 -4.80
N SER A 268 1.02 -8.30 -3.54
CA SER A 268 1.98 -7.48 -2.83
C SER A 268 2.97 -8.39 -2.12
N ASP A 269 4.25 -8.08 -2.26
CA ASP A 269 5.35 -8.65 -1.49
C ASP A 269 5.76 -7.66 -0.39
N ILE A 270 6.68 -8.11 0.49
CA ILE A 270 7.31 -7.26 1.51
C ILE A 270 8.81 -7.23 1.30
N ALA A 271 9.40 -6.04 1.42
CA ALA A 271 10.84 -5.87 1.49
C ALA A 271 11.23 -5.30 2.86
N LEU A 272 12.28 -5.89 3.45
CA LEU A 272 12.83 -5.51 4.74
C LEU A 272 14.27 -5.06 4.55
N PHE A 273 14.57 -3.82 4.95
CA PHE A 273 15.94 -3.30 4.94
C PHE A 273 16.60 -3.49 6.30
N LYS A 274 17.82 -4.02 6.26
CA LYS A 274 18.65 -4.31 7.42
C LYS A 274 19.98 -3.58 7.37
N ASP A 275 20.35 -2.99 8.50
CA ASP A 275 21.64 -2.37 8.76
C ASP A 275 22.37 -3.17 9.84
N TYR A 276 23.43 -3.88 9.45
CA TYR A 276 24.28 -4.67 10.34
C TYR A 276 25.47 -3.84 10.88
N GLY A 277 25.30 -2.52 10.96
CA GLY A 277 26.36 -1.56 11.23
C GLY A 277 27.14 -1.77 12.53
N ALA A 278 28.44 -1.47 12.46
CA ALA A 278 29.35 -1.31 13.60
C ALA A 278 30.58 -0.45 13.28
N SER A 279 30.99 -0.43 12.00
CA SER A 279 32.02 0.45 11.44
C SER A 279 31.48 1.11 10.18
N GLY A 280 32.05 2.25 9.79
CA GLY A 280 31.65 2.95 8.57
C GLY A 280 31.83 2.08 7.32
N ALA A 281 31.16 2.47 6.23
CA ALA A 281 31.34 1.87 4.91
C ALA A 281 32.82 1.76 4.55
N THR A 282 33.37 0.55 4.64
CA THR A 282 34.80 0.27 4.44
C THR A 282 35.02 -0.76 3.33
N CYS A 283 33.94 -1.28 2.72
CA CYS A 283 33.96 -2.38 1.76
C CYS A 283 34.64 -3.66 2.29
N ALA A 284 34.86 -3.77 3.61
CA ALA A 284 35.60 -4.84 4.25
C ALA A 284 35.09 -5.07 5.68
N GLY A 285 34.85 -6.33 6.06
CA GLY A 285 34.37 -6.70 7.39
C GLY A 285 32.86 -6.88 7.49
N ASN A 286 32.35 -6.96 8.72
CA ASN A 286 31.00 -7.44 9.01
C ASN A 286 29.91 -6.35 8.90
N ALA A 287 30.28 -5.08 8.78
CA ALA A 287 29.32 -4.00 8.59
C ALA A 287 28.82 -4.02 7.13
N HIS A 288 27.54 -4.31 6.96
CA HIS A 288 26.88 -4.37 5.66
C HIS A 288 25.41 -3.98 5.78
N GLN A 289 24.80 -3.71 4.64
CA GLN A 289 23.37 -3.53 4.50
C GLN A 289 22.80 -4.63 3.63
N ALA A 290 21.54 -5.00 3.87
CA ALA A 290 20.83 -5.95 3.03
C ALA A 290 19.36 -5.55 2.85
N ILE A 291 18.82 -5.85 1.68
CA ILE A 291 17.38 -5.88 1.42
C ILE A 291 17.00 -7.34 1.28
N SER A 292 16.02 -7.79 2.07
CA SER A 292 15.44 -9.13 1.94
C SER A 292 13.97 -9.01 1.55
N THR A 293 13.55 -9.79 0.56
CA THR A 293 12.15 -9.85 0.10
C THR A 293 11.47 -11.10 0.65
N LEU A 294 10.22 -10.95 1.06
CA LEU A 294 9.29 -12.03 1.38
C LEU A 294 8.16 -11.95 0.35
N THR A 295 8.15 -12.86 -0.61
CA THR A 295 7.14 -12.83 -1.68
C THR A 295 5.85 -13.52 -1.24
N ALA A 296 4.71 -13.06 -1.75
CA ALA A 296 3.44 -13.74 -1.57
C ALA A 296 3.45 -15.17 -2.16
N ASP A 297 2.58 -16.01 -1.63
CA ASP A 297 2.42 -17.38 -2.10
C ASP A 297 1.62 -17.44 -3.42
N PRO A 298 1.93 -18.38 -4.32
CA PRO A 298 1.21 -18.49 -5.59
C PRO A 298 -0.23 -18.99 -5.45
N TYR A 299 -0.65 -19.45 -4.27
CA TYR A 299 -1.97 -20.04 -4.02
C TYR A 299 -2.99 -19.05 -3.45
N GLY A 300 -2.57 -17.81 -3.16
CA GLY A 300 -3.45 -16.77 -2.64
C GLY A 300 -3.94 -17.02 -1.21
N THR A 301 -3.09 -17.59 -0.35
CA THR A 301 -3.42 -17.81 1.07
C THR A 301 -3.00 -16.64 1.97
N GLY A 302 -2.38 -15.61 1.39
CA GLY A 302 -1.70 -14.53 2.10
C GLY A 302 -0.42 -15.00 2.80
N ALA A 303 0.05 -16.21 2.49
CA ALA A 303 1.29 -16.71 3.05
C ALA A 303 2.47 -16.01 2.35
N LEU A 304 3.57 -15.87 3.08
CA LEU A 304 4.77 -15.22 2.59
C LEU A 304 5.91 -16.23 2.64
N HIS A 305 6.71 -16.29 1.58
CA HIS A 305 7.95 -17.06 1.61
C HIS A 305 8.93 -16.48 2.63
N SER A 306 9.84 -17.32 3.13
CA SER A 306 10.90 -16.87 4.05
C SER A 306 11.79 -15.80 3.39
N PRO A 307 12.35 -14.84 4.16
CA PRO A 307 13.15 -13.75 3.61
C PRO A 307 14.31 -14.25 2.75
N ALA A 308 14.32 -13.86 1.47
CA ALA A 308 15.41 -14.07 0.55
C ALA A 308 16.19 -12.76 0.36
N THR A 309 17.52 -12.79 0.47
CA THR A 309 18.35 -11.60 0.21
C THR A 309 18.29 -11.23 -1.27
N ALA A 310 17.67 -10.10 -1.58
CA ALA A 310 17.58 -9.54 -2.92
C ALA A 310 18.79 -8.65 -3.26
N TRP A 311 19.37 -8.00 -2.25
CA TRP A 311 20.57 -7.18 -2.39
C TRP A 311 21.36 -7.13 -1.07
N GLU A 312 22.68 -7.05 -1.16
CA GLU A 312 23.57 -6.80 -0.02
C GLU A 312 24.76 -5.92 -0.44
N SER A 313 25.33 -5.18 0.52
CA SER A 313 26.50 -4.34 0.30
C SER A 313 27.30 -4.08 1.57
N THR A 314 28.59 -4.43 1.55
CA THR A 314 29.60 -4.08 2.58
C THR A 314 30.17 -2.66 2.38
N CYS A 315 29.83 -2.01 1.26
CA CYS A 315 30.31 -0.68 0.88
C CYS A 315 29.34 0.44 1.27
N TRP A 316 28.19 0.13 1.86
CA TRP A 316 27.18 1.10 2.29
C TRP A 316 27.00 0.98 3.80
N GLY A 317 27.15 2.11 4.50
CA GLY A 317 27.12 2.20 5.96
C GLY A 317 25.85 2.89 6.44
N GLY A 318 25.58 2.85 7.75
CA GLY A 318 24.28 3.16 8.37
C GLY A 318 23.64 4.54 8.20
N GLY A 319 24.08 5.36 7.23
CA GLY A 319 23.48 6.62 6.82
C GLY A 319 22.25 6.49 5.89
N THR A 320 21.78 5.28 5.58
CA THR A 320 20.51 5.09 4.84
C THR A 320 19.35 5.62 5.69
N ALA A 321 18.70 6.67 5.18
CA ALA A 321 17.72 7.46 5.92
C ALA A 321 16.26 7.10 5.63
N PHE A 322 15.97 6.49 4.49
CA PHE A 322 14.63 6.02 4.12
C PHE A 322 14.71 4.83 3.15
N MET A 323 13.58 4.13 3.02
CA MET A 323 13.25 3.20 1.93
C MET A 323 11.75 3.37 1.65
N ASN A 324 11.37 3.38 0.37
CA ASN A 324 9.99 3.42 -0.13
C ASN A 324 9.98 2.66 -1.47
#